data_AF-A0A6J2XUS7-F1
#
_entry.id   AF-A0A6J2XUS7-F1
#
_cell.length_a   1.000
_cell.length_b   1.000
_cell.length_c   1.000
_cell.angle_alpha   90.00
_cell.angle_beta   90.00
_cell.angle_gamma   90.00
#
_symmetry.space_group_name_H-M   'P 1'
#
loop_
_entity.id
_entity.type
_entity.pdbx_description
1 polymer ?
#
loop_
_entity_poly.entity_id
_entity_poly.type
_entity_poly.pdbx_seq_one_letter_code
_entity_poly.pdbx_strand_id
1 'polypeptide(L)'
;MSAALVKQALEIVDPDFKTNNKASRRKNKTDASSLFPEHHRIIGKSYKKGKKEKIGLGFEKKLSVQEAKKQFKTKEQILKENLKKLEVIRENSKITLNKEQTKNIIERARTRRPIESRGKKSKQPKSAFTDEDFKKFEEEYFS
;
A
#
# COMPACT_ATOMS: atom_id res chain seq x y z
N MET A 1 -2.09 0.75 -10.57
CA MET A 1 -1.59 1.39 -9.33
C MET A 1 -1.32 0.32 -8.29
N SER A 2 -0.20 0.39 -7.56
CA SER A 2 0.12 -0.63 -6.56
C SER A 2 -0.72 -0.44 -5.29
N ALA A 3 -1.16 -1.55 -4.68
CA ALA A 3 -1.95 -1.51 -3.44
C ALA A 3 -1.22 -0.81 -2.28
N ALA A 4 0.12 -0.85 -2.27
CA ALA A 4 0.93 -0.13 -1.29
C ALA A 4 0.80 1.39 -1.41
N LEU A 5 0.80 1.92 -2.64
CA LEU A 5 0.68 3.36 -2.89
C LEU A 5 -0.72 3.87 -2.54
N VAL A 6 -1.75 3.06 -2.82
CA VAL A 6 -3.13 3.34 -2.40
C VAL A 6 -3.23 3.39 -0.87
N LYS A 7 -2.59 2.46 -0.15
CA LYS A 7 -2.55 2.47 1.32
C LYS A 7 -1.86 3.72 1.87
N GLN A 8 -0.72 4.10 1.30
CA GLN A 8 0.00 5.31 1.71
C GLN A 8 -0.83 6.57 1.46
N ALA A 9 -1.53 6.66 0.33
CA ALA A 9 -2.41 7.78 0.04
C ALA A 9 -3.59 7.86 1.03
N LEU A 10 -4.23 6.73 1.34
CA LEU A 10 -5.31 6.68 2.34
C LEU A 10 -4.82 7.05 3.74
N GLU A 11 -3.58 6.69 4.08
CA GLU A 11 -2.97 7.03 5.36
C GLU A 11 -2.77 8.54 5.55
N ILE A 12 -2.54 9.27 4.46
CA ILE A 12 -2.39 10.73 4.47
C ILE A 12 -3.75 11.42 4.68
N VAL A 13 -4.81 10.88 4.08
CA VAL A 13 -6.13 11.52 4.01
C VAL A 13 -7.03 11.16 5.19
N ASP A 14 -6.95 9.90 5.64
CA ASP A 14 -7.83 9.35 6.67
C ASP A 14 -7.00 8.96 7.92
N PRO A 15 -7.03 9.75 9.00
CA PRO A 15 -6.29 9.43 10.23
C PRO A 15 -6.78 8.11 10.87
N ASP A 16 -8.06 7.78 10.69
CA ASP A 16 -8.67 6.53 11.15
C ASP A 16 -8.22 5.29 10.35
N PHE A 17 -7.54 5.47 9.22
CA PHE A 17 -7.03 4.35 8.42
C PHE A 17 -5.93 3.56 9.16
N LYS A 18 -5.15 4.22 10.02
CA LYS A 18 -4.08 3.57 10.81
C LYS A 18 -4.62 2.68 11.92
N THR A 19 -5.68 3.12 12.59
CA THR A 19 -6.26 2.43 13.75
C THR A 19 -7.02 1.16 13.32
N ASN A 20 -7.73 1.22 12.19
CA ASN A 20 -8.51 0.10 11.66
C ASN A 20 -7.65 -1.04 11.06
N ASN A 21 -6.47 -0.72 10.50
CA ASN A 21 -5.60 -1.73 9.88
C ASN A 21 -4.87 -2.62 10.91
N LYS A 22 -4.62 -2.12 12.13
CA LYS A 22 -4.03 -2.94 13.22
C LYS A 22 -5.03 -3.96 13.78
N ALA A 23 -6.33 -3.65 13.76
CA ALA A 23 -7.40 -4.57 14.17
C ALA A 23 -7.73 -5.61 13.08
N SER A 24 -7.63 -5.25 11.79
CA SER A 24 -8.00 -6.10 10.64
C SER A 24 -7.15 -7.38 10.47
N ARG A 25 -5.91 -7.43 11.01
CA ARG A 25 -5.11 -8.67 10.98
C ARG A 25 -5.65 -9.78 11.90
N ARG A 26 -6.51 -9.45 12.86
CA ARG A 26 -7.19 -10.43 13.71
C ARG A 26 -8.63 -10.56 13.26
N LYS A 27 -8.89 -11.56 12.41
CA LYS A 27 -10.23 -12.10 12.08
C LYS A 27 -11.17 -11.18 11.29
N ASN A 28 -10.85 -10.93 10.01
CA ASN A 28 -11.92 -10.90 9.01
C ASN A 28 -12.16 -12.34 8.55
N LYS A 29 -12.79 -13.17 9.40
CA LYS A 29 -13.70 -14.19 8.86
C LYS A 29 -14.85 -13.37 8.30
N THR A 30 -14.75 -12.92 7.05
CA THR A 30 -15.94 -12.58 6.30
C THR A 30 -16.78 -13.85 6.33
N ASP A 31 -17.87 -13.85 7.09
CA ASP A 31 -18.80 -14.96 7.09
C ASP A 31 -19.13 -15.26 5.62
N ALA A 32 -18.83 -16.48 5.18
CA ALA A 32 -18.92 -16.85 3.77
C ALA A 32 -20.30 -16.53 3.17
N SER A 33 -21.34 -16.47 4.01
CA SER A 33 -22.71 -16.06 3.68
C SER A 33 -22.85 -14.64 3.12
N SER A 34 -21.92 -13.71 3.39
CA SER A 34 -21.97 -12.35 2.84
C SER A 34 -21.44 -12.26 1.41
N LEU A 35 -20.70 -13.28 0.95
CA LEU A 35 -20.15 -13.36 -0.42
C LEU A 35 -21.17 -13.92 -1.42
N PHE A 36 -22.20 -14.61 -0.95
CA PHE A 36 -23.23 -15.18 -1.80
C PHE A 36 -24.37 -14.18 -2.06
N PRO A 37 -24.88 -14.12 -3.30
CA PRO A 37 -26.09 -13.36 -3.63
C PRO A 37 -27.26 -13.83 -2.76
N GLU A 38 -28.24 -12.94 -2.55
CA GLU A 38 -29.34 -13.16 -1.60
C GLU A 38 -30.16 -14.43 -1.87
N HIS A 39 -30.30 -14.81 -3.14
CA HIS A 39 -30.99 -16.03 -3.58
C HIS A 39 -30.17 -17.33 -3.40
N HIS A 40 -28.86 -17.23 -3.15
CA HIS A 40 -27.96 -18.36 -2.84
C HIS A 40 -27.76 -18.57 -1.33
N ARG A 41 -28.37 -17.74 -0.48
CA ARG A 41 -28.23 -17.85 0.98
C ARG A 41 -29.10 -18.98 1.53
N ILE A 42 -28.60 -19.65 2.57
CA ILE A 42 -29.37 -20.66 3.30
C ILE A 42 -30.51 -19.96 4.04
N ILE A 43 -31.75 -20.30 3.67
CA ILE A 43 -32.97 -19.77 4.28
C ILE A 43 -33.54 -20.84 5.21
N GLY A 44 -33.64 -20.52 6.50
CA GLY A 44 -34.37 -21.32 7.47
C GLY A 44 -35.87 -21.09 7.33
N LYS A 45 -36.68 -22.11 7.64
CA LYS A 45 -38.14 -21.96 7.73
C LYS A 45 -38.51 -21.93 9.20
N SER A 46 -39.20 -20.89 9.64
CA SER A 46 -39.79 -20.83 10.98
C SER A 46 -41.30 -20.85 10.89
N TYR A 47 -41.93 -21.43 11.91
CA TYR A 47 -43.38 -21.48 12.03
C TYR A 47 -43.76 -20.62 13.22
N LYS A 48 -44.36 -19.45 12.94
CA LYS A 48 -45.01 -18.63 13.97
C LYS A 48 -46.49 -18.54 13.62
N LYS A 49 -47.36 -18.85 14.59
CA LYS A 49 -48.82 -18.73 14.47
C LYS A 49 -49.40 -19.34 13.18
N GLY A 50 -48.97 -20.56 12.83
CA GLY A 50 -49.48 -21.29 11.66
C GLY A 50 -49.04 -20.78 10.28
N LYS A 51 -48.23 -19.70 10.20
CA LYS A 51 -47.68 -19.19 8.94
C LYS A 51 -46.22 -19.60 8.78
N LYS A 52 -45.88 -20.08 7.58
CA LYS A 52 -44.51 -20.42 7.17
C LYS A 52 -43.76 -19.14 6.82
N GLU A 53 -42.87 -18.68 7.68
CA GLU A 53 -42.00 -17.54 7.41
C GLU A 53 -40.59 -18.02 7.03
N LYS A 54 -40.09 -17.50 5.92
CA LYS A 54 -38.69 -17.69 5.48
C LYS A 54 -37.82 -16.74 6.31
N ILE A 55 -37.01 -17.28 7.21
CA ILE A 55 -36.01 -16.52 7.95
C ILE A 55 -34.65 -16.76 7.29
N GLY A 56 -34.01 -15.71 6.80
CA GLY A 56 -32.61 -15.83 6.38
C GLY A 56 -31.76 -16.19 7.59
N LEU A 57 -31.03 -17.31 7.55
CA LEU A 57 -30.06 -17.70 8.59
C LEU A 57 -28.78 -16.83 8.52
N GLY A 58 -28.88 -15.63 7.95
CA GLY A 58 -27.78 -14.68 7.87
C GLY A 58 -27.64 -13.97 9.21
N PHE A 59 -26.42 -13.96 9.74
CA PHE A 59 -26.08 -13.11 10.88
C PHE A 59 -26.48 -11.66 10.55
N GLU A 60 -27.24 -11.04 11.46
CA GLU A 60 -27.49 -9.60 11.38
C GLU A 60 -26.15 -8.88 11.28
N LYS A 61 -25.98 -8.07 10.24
CA LYS A 61 -24.75 -7.29 10.06
C LYS A 61 -24.65 -6.31 11.23
N LYS A 62 -23.86 -6.67 12.25
CA LYS A 62 -23.59 -5.80 13.39
C LYS A 62 -22.87 -4.56 12.86
N LEU A 63 -23.57 -3.44 12.86
CA LEU A 63 -23.05 -2.15 12.43
C LEU A 63 -21.93 -1.75 13.40
N SER A 64 -20.75 -1.43 12.86
CA SER A 64 -19.67 -0.90 13.69
C SER A 64 -20.04 0.50 14.17
N VAL A 65 -19.61 0.88 15.38
CA VAL A 65 -19.82 2.24 15.92
C VAL A 65 -19.33 3.32 14.93
N GLN A 66 -18.24 3.04 14.20
CA GLN A 66 -17.72 3.95 13.17
C GLN A 66 -18.64 4.06 11.96
N GLU A 67 -19.27 2.96 11.54
CA GLU A 67 -20.21 2.94 10.42
C GLU A 67 -21.51 3.66 10.79
N ALA A 68 -22.01 3.45 12.02
CA ALA A 68 -23.15 4.16 12.55
C ALA A 68 -22.88 5.67 12.57
N LYS A 69 -21.71 6.08 13.08
CA LYS A 69 -21.28 7.48 13.07
C LYS A 69 -21.23 8.09 11.68
N LYS A 70 -20.96 7.33 10.61
CA LYS A 70 -21.01 7.84 9.23
C LYS A 70 -22.45 8.08 8.76
N GLN A 71 -23.39 7.23 9.16
CA GLN A 71 -24.80 7.34 8.78
C GLN A 71 -25.51 8.51 9.47
N PHE A 72 -25.09 8.89 10.69
CA PHE A 72 -25.69 10.00 11.44
C PHE A 72 -25.12 11.39 11.11
N LYS A 73 -24.21 11.52 10.14
CA LYS A 73 -23.65 12.83 9.74
C LYS A 73 -24.64 13.60 8.87
N THR A 74 -24.77 14.89 9.12
CA THR A 74 -25.51 15.78 8.22
C THR A 74 -24.74 16.01 6.91
N LYS A 75 -25.45 16.36 5.84
CA LYS A 75 -24.83 16.64 4.53
C LYS A 75 -23.74 17.73 4.62
N GLU A 76 -23.96 18.75 5.43
CA GLU A 76 -23.01 19.84 5.66
C GLU A 76 -21.73 19.36 6.35
N GLN A 77 -21.86 18.49 7.35
CA GLN A 77 -20.70 17.90 8.04
C GLN A 77 -19.87 17.04 7.08
N ILE A 78 -20.53 16.23 6.25
CA ILE A 78 -19.87 15.41 5.22
C ILE A 78 -19.11 16.31 4.23
N LEU A 79 -19.75 17.38 3.75
CA LEU A 79 -19.13 18.31 2.81
C LEU A 79 -17.90 18.99 3.43
N LYS A 80 -18.00 19.46 4.68
CA LYS A 80 -16.87 20.09 5.39
C LYS A 80 -15.71 19.12 5.61
N GLU A 81 -15.98 17.86 5.94
CA GLU A 81 -14.94 16.84 6.05
C GLU A 81 -14.28 16.54 4.70
N ASN A 82 -15.06 16.44 3.63
CA ASN A 82 -14.54 16.18 2.29
C ASN A 82 -13.66 17.33 1.78
N LEU A 83 -14.05 18.58 2.01
CA LEU A 83 -13.24 19.74 1.65
C LEU A 83 -11.88 19.73 2.36
N LYS A 84 -11.86 19.46 3.67
CA LYS A 84 -10.61 19.30 4.43
C LYS A 84 -9.73 18.18 3.87
N LYS A 85 -10.32 17.04 3.51
CA LYS A 85 -9.58 15.92 2.89
C LYS A 85 -8.97 16.33 1.55
N LEU A 86 -9.71 17.07 0.73
CA LEU A 86 -9.22 17.56 -0.56
C LEU A 86 -8.08 18.57 -0.41
N GLU A 87 -8.13 19.43 0.61
CA GLU A 87 -7.03 20.35 0.94
C GLU A 87 -5.75 19.58 1.28
N VAL A 88 -5.85 18.59 2.16
CA VAL A 88 -4.71 17.72 2.53
C VAL A 88 -4.16 16.99 1.30
N ILE A 89 -5.03 16.46 0.43
CA ILE A 89 -4.59 15.83 -0.83
C ILE A 89 -3.86 16.85 -1.70
N ARG A 90 -4.40 18.05 -1.85
CA ARG A 90 -3.82 19.10 -2.68
C ARG A 90 -2.44 19.50 -2.19
N GLU A 91 -2.26 19.64 -0.88
CA GLU A 91 -0.96 19.97 -0.28
C GLU A 91 0.06 18.86 -0.50
N ASN A 92 -0.31 17.61 -0.24
CA ASN A 92 0.58 16.46 -0.36
C ASN A 92 0.84 16.02 -1.82
N SER A 93 -0.04 16.41 -2.75
CA SER A 93 0.09 16.11 -4.18
C SER A 93 0.94 17.14 -4.92
N LYS A 94 1.42 18.19 -4.25
CA LYS A 94 2.41 19.11 -4.83
C LYS A 94 3.75 18.40 -4.94
N ILE A 95 4.01 17.82 -6.11
CA ILE A 95 5.27 17.17 -6.40
C ILE A 95 6.28 18.25 -6.82
N THR A 96 7.26 18.53 -5.97
CA THR A 96 8.45 19.30 -6.34
C THR A 96 9.48 18.35 -6.95
N LEU A 97 9.50 18.26 -8.28
CA LEU A 97 10.50 17.45 -8.98
C LEU A 97 11.77 18.27 -9.22
N ASN A 98 12.92 17.71 -8.86
CA ASN A 98 14.21 18.29 -9.23
C ASN A 98 14.43 18.19 -10.75
N LYS A 99 15.18 19.12 -11.34
CA LYS A 99 15.49 19.15 -12.78
C LYS A 99 16.14 17.86 -13.29
N GLU A 100 16.91 17.19 -12.44
CA GLU A 100 17.53 15.90 -12.77
C GLU A 100 16.51 14.76 -12.78
N GLN A 101 15.57 14.76 -11.82
CA GLN A 101 14.51 13.76 -11.75
C GLN A 101 13.56 13.88 -12.93
N THR A 102 13.18 15.10 -13.33
CA THR A 102 12.35 15.32 -14.51
C THR A 102 13.02 14.82 -15.78
N LYS A 103 14.31 15.13 -15.98
CA LYS A 103 15.10 14.58 -17.09
C LYS A 103 15.11 13.06 -17.10
N ASN A 104 15.34 12.43 -15.96
CA ASN A 104 15.34 10.98 -15.83
C ASN A 104 13.96 10.36 -16.14
N ILE A 105 12.87 10.98 -15.69
CA ILE A 105 11.52 10.53 -16.01
C ILE A 105 11.25 10.61 -17.51
N ILE A 106 11.63 11.72 -18.15
CA ILE A 106 11.47 11.95 -19.59
C ILE A 106 12.29 10.94 -20.39
N GLU A 107 13.56 10.73 -20.05
CA GLU A 107 14.43 9.76 -20.72
C GLU A 107 13.91 8.33 -20.58
N ARG A 108 13.42 7.96 -19.39
CA ARG A 108 12.80 6.65 -19.16
C ARG A 108 11.51 6.47 -19.96
N ALA A 109 10.67 7.51 -20.04
CA ALA A 109 9.45 7.48 -20.84
C ALA A 109 9.75 7.33 -22.35
N ARG A 110 10.80 8.01 -22.84
CA ARG A 110 11.24 7.93 -24.23
C ARG A 110 11.86 6.57 -24.57
N THR A 111 12.75 6.07 -23.73
CA THR A 111 13.51 4.83 -24.00
C THR A 111 12.74 3.56 -23.61
N ARG A 112 11.68 3.67 -22.80
CA ARG A 112 10.95 2.57 -22.14
C ARG A 112 11.85 1.61 -21.33
N ARG A 113 13.10 2.00 -21.08
CA ARG A 113 14.10 1.21 -20.36
C ARG A 113 14.47 1.92 -19.06
N PRO A 114 14.81 1.17 -17.99
CA PRO A 114 15.43 1.76 -16.81
C PRO A 114 16.71 2.50 -17.20
N ILE A 115 16.95 3.66 -16.58
CA ILE A 115 18.23 4.37 -16.76
C ILE A 115 19.29 3.55 -16.05
N GLU A 116 20.32 3.14 -16.79
CA GLU A 116 21.48 2.48 -16.22
C GLU A 116 22.14 3.43 -15.21
N SER A 117 22.19 3.02 -13.95
CA SER A 117 22.96 3.77 -12.96
C SER A 117 24.39 3.84 -13.47
N ARG A 118 24.94 5.04 -13.65
CA ARG A 118 26.36 5.23 -14.01
C ARG A 118 27.17 4.31 -13.10
N GLY A 119 27.72 3.25 -13.67
CA GLY A 119 28.32 2.16 -12.91
C GLY A 119 29.32 2.76 -11.92
N LYS A 120 29.26 2.30 -10.66
CA LYS A 120 30.30 2.63 -9.69
C LYS A 120 31.63 2.31 -10.36
N LYS A 121 32.49 3.32 -10.55
CA LYS A 121 33.82 3.11 -11.12
C LYS A 121 34.43 1.93 -10.37
N SER A 122 34.72 0.85 -11.09
CA SER A 122 35.35 -0.31 -10.48
C SER A 122 36.63 0.20 -9.84
N LYS A 123 36.77 -0.01 -8.54
CA LYS A 123 38.04 0.26 -7.88
C LYS A 123 39.03 -0.68 -8.59
N GLN A 124 40.02 -0.11 -9.26
CA GLN A 124 41.11 -0.88 -9.85
C GLN A 124 41.64 -1.81 -8.75
N PRO A 125 41.84 -3.11 -9.02
CA PRO A 125 42.37 -4.01 -8.01
C PRO A 125 43.72 -3.45 -7.58
N LYS A 126 43.87 -3.15 -6.28
CA LYS A 126 45.18 -2.87 -5.73
C LYS A 126 45.99 -4.15 -5.85
N SER A 127 47.09 -4.11 -6.60
CA SER A 127 48.05 -5.21 -6.63
C SER A 127 48.48 -5.51 -5.19
N ALA A 128 48.55 -6.79 -4.83
CA ALA A 128 49.05 -7.21 -3.54
C ALA A 128 50.58 -7.08 -3.45
N PHE A 129 51.26 -7.03 -4.59
CA PHE A 129 52.71 -6.89 -4.68
C PHE A 129 53.11 -5.44 -4.91
N THR A 130 54.12 -5.03 -4.16
CA THR A 130 54.80 -3.74 -4.25
C THR A 130 56.13 -3.90 -4.98
N ASP A 131 56.67 -2.80 -5.51
CA ASP A 131 57.96 -2.82 -6.22
C ASP A 131 59.13 -3.30 -5.33
N GLU A 132 58.98 -3.20 -4.00
CA GLU A 132 59.94 -3.73 -3.03
C GLU A 132 59.91 -5.27 -2.96
N ASP A 133 58.75 -5.89 -3.18
CA ASP A 133 58.61 -7.35 -3.20
C ASP A 133 59.29 -7.96 -4.43
N PHE A 134 59.23 -7.26 -5.57
CA PHE A 134 59.92 -7.68 -6.79
C PHE A 134 61.43 -7.61 -6.66
N LYS A 135 61.98 -6.58 -5.98
CA LYS A 135 63.43 -6.49 -5.74
C LYS A 135 63.97 -7.63 -4.89
N LYS A 136 63.27 -7.97 -3.81
CA LYS A 136 63.65 -9.11 -2.95
C LYS A 136 63.61 -10.43 -3.71
N PHE A 137 62.60 -10.60 -4.58
CA PHE A 137 62.49 -11.78 -5.42
C PHE A 137 63.64 -11.88 -6.43
N GLU A 138 64.03 -10.77 -7.06
CA GLU A 138 65.18 -10.76 -7.98
C GLU A 138 66.49 -11.10 -7.28
N GLU A 139 66.73 -10.55 -6.08
CA GLU A 139 67.94 -10.86 -5.29
C GLU A 139 68.03 -12.34 -4.90
N GLU A 140 66.90 -12.97 -4.56
CA GLU A 140 66.84 -14.41 -4.23
C GLU A 140 66.93 -15.30 -5.47
N TYR A 141 66.36 -14.88 -6.59
CA TYR A 141 66.32 -15.69 -7.82
C TYR A 141 67.66 -15.68 -8.59
N PHE A 142 68.44 -14.60 -8.48
CA PHE A 142 69.73 -14.44 -9.16
C PHE A 142 70.95 -14.63 -8.24
N SER A 143 70.75 -15.04 -6.98
CA SER A 143 71.80 -15.57 -6.09
C SER A 143 72.05 -17.05 -6.31
#